data_AF-A0A849T607-F1
#
_entry.id   AF-A0A849T607-F1
#
_cell.length_a   1.000
_cell.length_b   1.000
_cell.length_c   1.000
_cell.angle_alpha   90.00
_cell.angle_beta   90.00
_cell.angle_gamma   90.00
#
_symmetry.space_group_name_H-M   'P 1'
#
loop_
_entity.id
_entity.type
_entity.pdbx_description
1 polymer ?
#
loop_
_entity_poly.entity_id
_entity_poly.type
_entity_poly.pdbx_seq_one_letter_code
_entity_poly.pdbx_strand_id
1 'polypeptide(L)'
;MKRSDQLIVALDQMNLDEIDHFLSQKENNIPMVKIGLELFLKHGTKIITHISKKYNKKIFLDLKLHDIPITVASAISPLKVSLSIFSLFI
;
A
#
# COMPACT_ATOMS: atom_id res chain seq x y z
N MET A 1 -23.32 2.57 -5.15
CA MET A 1 -21.85 2.50 -5.01
C MET A 1 -21.23 2.75 -6.37
N LYS A 2 -20.39 3.78 -6.56
CA LYS A 2 -19.79 4.04 -7.88
C LYS A 2 -18.67 3.02 -8.11
N ARG A 3 -18.51 2.51 -9.34
CA ARG A 3 -17.45 1.53 -9.68
C ARG A 3 -16.03 2.01 -9.31
N SER A 4 -15.81 3.32 -9.33
CA SER A 4 -14.56 3.95 -8.92
C SER A 4 -14.16 3.65 -7.47
N ASP A 5 -15.12 3.40 -6.59
CA ASP A 5 -14.89 3.21 -5.15
C ASP A 5 -14.24 1.84 -4.83
N GLN A 6 -14.14 0.95 -5.82
CA GLN A 6 -13.54 -0.38 -5.72
C GLN A 6 -12.21 -0.51 -6.48
N LEU A 7 -11.69 0.59 -7.06
CA LEU A 7 -10.46 0.55 -7.82
C LEU A 7 -9.23 0.49 -6.91
N ILE A 8 -8.35 -0.48 -7.17
CA ILE A 8 -7.05 -0.60 -6.52
C ILE A 8 -5.98 -0.45 -7.60
N VAL A 9 -5.07 0.50 -7.43
CA VAL A 9 -3.95 0.68 -8.37
C VAL A 9 -2.64 0.22 -7.76
N ALA A 10 -1.95 -0.64 -8.50
CA ALA A 10 -0.60 -1.11 -8.23
C ALA A 10 0.42 -0.01 -8.48
N LEU A 11 1.24 0.32 -7.48
CA LEU A 11 2.37 1.25 -7.61
C LEU A 11 3.71 0.51 -7.83
N ASP A 12 3.65 -0.78 -8.19
CA ASP A 12 4.84 -1.59 -8.43
C ASP A 12 5.72 -0.94 -9.52
N GLN A 13 7.05 -1.04 -9.35
CA GLN A 13 8.07 -0.50 -10.26
C GLN A 13 8.14 1.03 -10.37
N MET A 14 7.25 1.78 -9.72
CA MET A 14 7.36 3.25 -9.68
C MET A 14 8.37 3.68 -8.60
N ASN A 15 9.15 4.71 -8.89
CA ASN A 15 9.94 5.41 -7.88
C ASN A 15 9.08 6.47 -7.14
N LEU A 16 9.63 7.09 -6.08
CA LEU A 16 8.90 8.07 -5.27
C LEU A 16 8.39 9.27 -6.08
N ASP A 17 9.19 9.78 -7.02
CA ASP A 17 8.83 10.95 -7.81
C ASP A 17 7.71 10.61 -8.81
N GLU A 18 7.77 9.42 -9.42
CA GLU A 18 6.72 8.88 -10.28
C GLU A 18 5.41 8.66 -9.51
N ILE A 19 5.48 8.09 -8.31
CA ILE A 19 4.32 7.91 -7.42
C ILE A 19 3.73 9.28 -7.09
N ASP A 20 4.56 10.25 -6.72
CA ASP A 20 4.10 11.58 -6.35
C ASP A 20 3.45 12.32 -7.53
N HIS A 21 4.05 12.19 -8.72
CA HIS A 21 3.50 12.73 -9.95
C HIS A 21 2.16 12.07 -10.31
N PHE A 22 2.07 10.75 -10.17
CA PHE A 22 0.84 10.00 -10.47
C PHE A 22 -0.30 10.34 -9.49
N LEU A 23 -0.01 10.39 -8.19
CA LEU A 23 -1.03 10.64 -7.16
C LEU A 23 -1.45 12.11 -7.03
N SER A 24 -0.63 13.05 -7.51
CA SER A 24 -0.95 14.49 -7.50
C SER A 24 -1.91 14.94 -8.61
N GLN A 25 -2.20 14.07 -9.59
CA GLN A 25 -3.15 14.39 -10.67
C GLN A 25 -4.54 14.66 -10.09
N LYS A 26 -5.14 15.82 -10.41
CA LYS A 26 -6.43 16.26 -9.83
C LYS A 26 -7.60 15.32 -10.12
N GLU A 27 -7.54 14.57 -11.21
CA GLU A 27 -8.57 13.61 -11.61
C GLU A 27 -8.37 12.23 -10.97
N ASN A 28 -7.35 12.07 -10.13
CA ASN A 28 -7.01 10.81 -9.49
C ASN A 28 -7.99 10.47 -8.35
N ASN A 29 -9.16 9.95 -8.76
CA ASN A 29 -10.21 9.42 -7.91
C ASN A 29 -9.94 7.98 -7.44
N ILE A 30 -8.70 7.51 -7.48
CA ILE A 30 -8.34 6.16 -7.01
C ILE A 30 -8.52 6.14 -5.49
N PRO A 31 -9.36 5.26 -4.91
CA PRO A 31 -9.59 5.22 -3.47
C PRO A 31 -8.47 4.50 -2.71
N MET A 32 -7.80 3.55 -3.35
CA MET A 32 -6.80 2.68 -2.73
C MET A 32 -5.64 2.36 -3.66
N VAL A 33 -4.44 2.29 -3.09
CA VAL A 33 -3.24 1.88 -3.80
C VAL A 33 -2.65 0.63 -3.19
N LYS A 34 -1.97 -0.17 -4.02
CA LYS A 34 -1.24 -1.36 -3.62
C LYS A 34 0.26 -1.06 -3.56
N ILE A 35 0.87 -1.38 -2.42
CA ILE A 35 2.32 -1.34 -2.20
C ILE A 35 2.81 -2.78 -2.19
N GLY A 36 3.62 -3.14 -3.19
CA GLY A 36 4.26 -4.45 -3.28
C GLY A 36 5.56 -4.56 -2.47
N LEU A 37 6.11 -5.77 -2.42
CA LEU A 37 7.32 -6.11 -1.69
C LEU A 37 8.52 -5.22 -2.05
N GLU A 38 8.77 -4.98 -3.34
CA GLU A 38 9.93 -4.19 -3.80
C GLU A 38 9.92 -2.77 -3.24
N LEU A 39 8.80 -2.06 -3.41
CA LEU A 39 8.64 -0.69 -2.94
C LEU A 39 8.71 -0.61 -1.41
N PHE A 40 8.15 -1.61 -0.72
CA PHE A 40 8.22 -1.71 0.72
C PHE A 40 9.65 -2.00 1.22
N LEU A 41 10.41 -2.87 0.58
CA LEU A 41 11.81 -3.14 0.98
C LEU A 41 12.70 -1.92 0.74
N LYS A 42 12.45 -1.17 -0.34
CA LYS A 42 13.23 0.04 -0.68
C LYS A 42 12.99 1.20 0.29
N HIS A 43 11.76 1.40 0.75
CA HIS A 43 11.38 2.59 1.52
C HIS A 43 10.88 2.30 2.95
N GLY A 44 10.63 1.05 3.29
CA GLY A 44 10.06 0.61 4.57
C GLY A 44 8.68 1.19 4.85
N THR A 45 8.37 1.45 6.11
CA THR A 45 7.10 2.07 6.52
C THR A 45 6.95 3.54 6.08
N LYS A 46 8.04 4.18 5.63
CA LYS A 46 8.01 5.58 5.18
C LYS A 46 7.11 5.76 3.95
N ILE A 47 7.12 4.84 2.99
CA ILE A 47 6.25 4.95 1.81
C ILE A 47 4.76 4.87 2.18
N ILE A 48 4.43 4.02 3.16
CA ILE A 48 3.05 3.86 3.66
C ILE A 48 2.57 5.18 4.29
N THR A 49 3.37 5.72 5.20
CA THR A 49 3.04 6.98 5.89
C THR A 49 3.00 8.17 4.94
N HIS A 50 3.93 8.24 3.97
CA HIS A 50 3.98 9.28 2.94
C HIS A 50 2.69 9.31 2.11
N ILE A 51 2.30 8.18 1.53
CA ILE A 51 1.11 8.08 0.69
C ILE A 51 -0.17 8.38 1.50
N SER A 52 -0.30 7.76 2.66
CA SER A 52 -1.50 7.92 3.50
C SER A 52 -1.70 9.37 3.94
N LYS A 53 -0.64 10.04 4.40
CA LYS A 53 -0.74 11.42 4.90
C LYS A 53 -0.85 12.45 3.79
N LYS A 54 -0.08 12.30 2.70
CA LYS A 54 -0.01 13.31 1.63
C LYS A 54 -1.21 13.25 0.69
N TYR A 55 -1.70 12.05 0.38
CA TYR A 55 -2.72 11.85 -0.65
C TYR A 55 -4.05 11.32 -0.09
N ASN A 56 -4.14 11.08 1.22
CA ASN A 56 -5.33 10.54 1.89
C ASN A 56 -5.88 9.27 1.21
N LYS A 57 -4.98 8.40 0.74
CA LYS A 57 -5.33 7.14 0.06
C LYS A 57 -5.31 5.97 1.04
N LYS A 58 -6.21 5.02 0.83
CA LYS A 58 -6.16 3.71 1.50
C LYS A 58 -4.97 2.91 0.95
N ILE A 59 -4.42 2.04 1.79
CA ILE A 59 -3.24 1.25 1.42
C ILE A 59 -3.56 -0.24 1.55
N PHE A 60 -3.34 -0.95 0.45
CA PHE A 60 -3.25 -2.39 0.40
C PHE A 60 -1.77 -2.79 0.38
N LEU A 61 -1.29 -3.42 1.45
CA LEU A 61 0.09 -3.86 1.55
C LEU A 61 0.18 -5.34 1.12
N ASP A 62 0.84 -5.60 -0.01
CA ASP A 62 0.93 -6.90 -0.66
C ASP A 62 2.37 -7.43 -0.58
N LEU A 63 2.74 -7.94 0.60
CA LEU A 63 4.08 -8.50 0.85
C LEU A 63 4.20 -9.99 0.54
N LYS A 64 3.06 -10.66 0.27
CA LYS A 64 3.01 -12.11 -0.03
C LYS A 64 3.77 -12.92 1.03
N LEU A 65 3.43 -12.73 2.30
CA LEU A 65 4.01 -13.54 3.37
C LEU A 65 3.41 -14.95 3.31
N HIS A 66 4.27 -15.96 3.25
CA HIS A 66 3.93 -17.38 3.15
C HIS A 66 4.46 -18.10 4.41
N ASP A 67 3.70 -18.02 5.50
CA ASP A 67 4.01 -18.66 6.77
C ASP A 67 2.71 -18.94 7.54
N ILE A 68 2.79 -19.67 8.65
CA ILE A 68 1.62 -19.94 9.49
C ILE A 68 1.03 -18.63 10.04
N PRO A 69 -0.30 -18.54 10.26
CA PRO A 69 -0.96 -17.27 10.57
C PRO A 69 -0.38 -16.50 11.76
N ILE A 70 0.06 -17.20 12.80
CA ILE A 70 0.65 -16.58 13.99
C ILE A 70 2.00 -15.92 13.71
N THR A 71 2.82 -16.51 12.83
CA THR A 71 4.10 -15.95 12.40
C THR A 71 3.85 -14.71 11.56
N VAL A 72 2.90 -14.78 10.61
CA VAL A 72 2.55 -13.62 9.78
C VAL A 72 2.01 -12.46 10.61
N ALA A 73 1.10 -12.72 11.57
CA ALA A 73 0.60 -11.69 12.47
C ALA A 73 1.73 -11.04 13.29
N SER A 74 2.64 -11.86 13.82
CA SER A 74 3.83 -11.40 14.55
C SER A 74 4.76 -10.55 13.68
N ALA A 75 4.94 -10.89 12.40
CA ALA A 75 5.77 -10.13 11.48
C ALA A 75 5.19 -8.76 11.11
N ILE A 76 3.86 -8.62 11.06
CA ILE A 76 3.16 -7.38 10.69
C ILE A 76 2.99 -6.43 11.88
N SER A 77 2.78 -6.97 13.09
CA SER A 77 2.52 -6.19 14.32
C SER A 77 3.50 -5.02 14.57
N PRO A 78 4.81 -5.15 14.32
CA PRO A 78 5.77 -4.06 14.54
C PRO A 78 5.61 -2.86 13.60
N LEU A 79 4.92 -3.00 12.46
CA LEU A 79 4.88 -1.94 11.44
C LEU A 79 4.22 -0.65 11.94
N LYS A 80 3.31 -0.71 12.93
CA LYS A 80 2.65 0.46 13.56
C LYS A 80 2.16 1.51 12.56
N VAL A 81 1.60 1.08 11.44
CA VAL A 81 1.07 1.94 10.35
C VAL A 81 -0.40 1.66 10.11
N SER A 82 -1.12 2.65 9.60
CA SER A 82 -2.50 2.49 9.16
C SER A 82 -2.54 1.73 7.84
N LEU A 83 -2.99 0.47 7.89
CA LEU A 83 -3.23 -0.37 6.71
C LEU A 83 -4.74 -0.57 6.55
N SER A 84 -5.22 -0.51 5.30
CA SER A 84 -6.61 -0.80 5.00
C SER A 84 -6.83 -2.27 4.68
N ILE A 85 -5.88 -2.89 3.97
CA ILE A 85 -5.88 -4.32 3.65
C ILE A 85 -4.43 -4.82 3.67
N PHE A 86 -4.22 -6.09 4.01
CA PHE A 86 -2.94 -6.79 3.86
C PHE A 86 -3.15 -8.19 3.24
N SER A 87 -2.19 -8.68 2.46
CA SER A 87 -2.25 -10.01 1.82
C SER A 87 -1.79 -11.12 2.77
N LEU A 88 -2.68 -12.01 3.20
CA LEU A 88 -2.31 -13.24 3.90
C LEU A 88 -2.39 -14.43 2.92
N PHE A 89 -1.28 -15.12 2.69
CA PHE A 89 -1.27 -16.41 2.01
C PHE A 89 -0.94 -17.48 3.05
N ILE A 90 -1.92 -18.37 3.30
CA ILE A 90 -1.81 -19.51 4.23
C ILE A 90 -1.35 -20.73 3.45
#